data_AF-A0A7J0EGQ5-F1
#
_entry.id   AF-A0A7J0EGQ5-F1
#
_cell.length_a   1.000
_cell.length_b   1.000
_cell.length_c   1.000
_cell.angle_alpha   90.00
_cell.angle_beta   90.00
_cell.angle_gamma   90.00
#
_symmetry.space_group_name_H-M   'P 1'
#
loop_
_entity.id
_entity.type
_entity.pdbx_description
1 polymer ?
#
loop_
_entity_poly.entity_id
_entity_poly.type
_entity_poly.pdbx_seq_one_letter_code
_entity_poly.pdbx_strand_id
1 'polypeptide(L)'
;MAKPSHLFLATVPKCGTAWLKALIFSTMHRSPHDFSSHPLLTASPHGCVPFLERQLVNYQNDTPNDLVSHYGPYWDHVLGHRKASLESPNKVLFSKYENMKREPLANFKRLAEFMGWPFTEEEEREGVSQAILELCSFENNLEVNKLGVEWLSDEIVVKNSEFFRKGVVGDCENYWNLKGEMTKCLDRITEEKFIGCGLNCDKPPKS
;
A
#
# COMPACT_ATOMS: atom_id res chain seq x y z
N MET A 1 16.90 -4.75 -15.85
CA MET A 1 17.84 -4.64 -14.72
C MET A 1 17.48 -3.42 -13.88
N ALA A 2 17.56 -3.54 -12.55
CA ALA A 2 17.31 -2.44 -11.62
C ALA A 2 18.45 -1.41 -11.65
N LYS A 3 18.13 -0.11 -11.54
CA LYS A 3 19.10 1.00 -11.45
C LYS A 3 19.07 1.59 -10.03
N PRO A 4 20.15 2.22 -9.56
CA PRO A 4 20.18 2.87 -8.24
C PRO A 4 19.10 3.93 -8.01
N SER A 5 18.57 4.52 -9.08
CA SER A 5 17.49 5.53 -9.03
C SER A 5 16.08 4.95 -9.03
N HIS A 6 15.93 3.61 -9.06
CA HIS A 6 14.59 2.99 -9.06
C HIS A 6 14.05 2.90 -7.64
N LEU A 7 12.78 3.31 -7.49
CA LEU A 7 11.98 3.08 -6.30
C LEU A 7 11.12 1.83 -6.51
N PHE A 8 11.15 0.91 -5.55
CA PHE A 8 10.29 -0.27 -5.54
C PHE A 8 9.25 -0.13 -4.45
N LEU A 9 7.97 -0.28 -4.80
CA LEU A 9 6.87 -0.40 -3.86
C LEU A 9 6.56 -1.88 -3.65
N ALA A 10 6.88 -2.41 -2.47
CA ALA A 10 6.51 -3.76 -2.07
C ALA A 10 5.32 -3.71 -1.11
N THR A 11 4.22 -4.36 -1.48
CA THR A 11 3.01 -4.45 -0.65
C THR A 11 2.44 -5.84 -0.74
N VAL A 12 1.94 -6.37 0.38
CA VAL A 12 1.03 -7.51 0.34
C VAL A 12 -0.25 -7.07 -0.39
N PRO A 13 -0.84 -7.90 -1.27
CA PRO A 13 -2.10 -7.58 -1.93
C PRO A 13 -3.17 -7.09 -0.94
N LYS A 14 -3.93 -6.07 -1.35
CA LYS A 14 -5.01 -5.44 -0.58
C LYS A 14 -4.58 -4.61 0.66
N CYS A 15 -3.29 -4.40 0.90
CA CYS A 15 -2.78 -3.54 1.98
C CYS A 15 -2.52 -2.08 1.55
N GLY A 16 -3.37 -1.51 0.66
CA GLY A 16 -3.28 -0.09 0.27
C GLY A 16 -2.37 0.22 -0.93
N THR A 17 -2.02 -0.76 -1.76
CA THR A 17 -1.14 -0.59 -2.93
C THR A 17 -1.59 0.51 -3.89
N ALA A 18 -2.89 0.60 -4.20
CA ALA A 18 -3.43 1.63 -5.10
C ALA A 18 -3.18 3.04 -4.56
N TRP A 19 -3.42 3.24 -3.25
CA TRP A 19 -3.23 4.51 -2.59
C TRP A 19 -1.75 4.91 -2.54
N LEU A 20 -0.86 3.98 -2.21
CA LEU A 20 0.58 4.24 -2.21
C LEU A 20 1.13 4.53 -3.62
N LYS A 21 0.66 3.81 -4.66
CA LYS A 21 1.01 4.10 -6.05
C LYS A 21 0.59 5.53 -6.44
N ALA A 22 -0.62 5.95 -6.06
CA ALA A 22 -1.11 7.30 -6.33
C ALA A 22 -0.23 8.37 -5.64
N LEU A 23 0.03 8.22 -4.34
CA LEU A 23 0.85 9.15 -3.57
C LEU A 23 2.28 9.26 -4.12
N ILE A 24 2.93 8.14 -4.42
CA ILE A 24 4.29 8.11 -4.99
C ILE A 24 4.28 8.81 -6.35
N PHE A 25 3.36 8.44 -7.24
CA PHE A 25 3.29 8.99 -8.59
C PHE A 25 3.04 10.50 -8.56
N SER A 26 2.07 10.96 -7.77
CA SER A 26 1.78 12.38 -7.60
C SER A 26 2.96 13.14 -7.01
N THR A 27 3.69 12.56 -6.06
CA THR A 27 4.88 13.21 -5.48
C THR A 27 5.98 13.40 -6.52
N MET A 28 6.21 12.40 -7.38
CA MET A 28 7.24 12.47 -8.42
C MET A 28 6.88 13.39 -9.58
N HIS A 29 5.59 13.63 -9.82
CA HIS A 29 5.07 14.43 -10.94
C HIS A 29 4.36 15.70 -10.49
N ARG A 30 4.55 16.11 -9.23
CA ARG A 30 3.89 17.30 -8.69
C ARG A 30 4.41 18.54 -9.40
N SER A 31 3.48 19.30 -9.97
CA SER A 31 3.69 20.69 -10.32
C SER A 31 3.10 21.53 -9.19
N PRO A 32 3.88 22.41 -8.53
CA PRO A 32 3.39 23.16 -7.37
C PRO A 32 2.17 24.04 -7.69
N HIS A 33 1.91 24.35 -8.96
CA HIS A 33 0.90 25.32 -9.36
C HIS A 33 -0.24 24.78 -10.23
N ASP A 34 -0.21 23.49 -10.64
CA ASP A 34 -1.30 22.93 -11.45
C ASP A 34 -1.55 21.45 -11.16
N PHE A 35 -2.65 21.19 -10.46
CA PHE A 35 -3.22 19.85 -10.27
C PHE A 35 -4.42 19.57 -11.19
N SER A 36 -4.91 20.56 -11.94
CA SER A 36 -6.09 20.44 -12.79
C SER A 36 -5.87 19.57 -14.04
N SER A 37 -4.61 19.39 -14.43
CA SER A 37 -4.16 18.55 -15.53
C SER A 37 -3.44 17.28 -15.06
N HIS A 38 -3.51 16.94 -13.77
CA HIS A 38 -2.74 15.85 -13.19
C HIS A 38 -3.11 14.49 -13.81
N PRO A 39 -2.15 13.61 -14.18
CA PRO A 39 -2.45 12.36 -14.89
C PRO A 39 -3.39 11.40 -14.15
N LEU A 40 -3.41 11.42 -12.81
CA LEU A 40 -4.36 10.64 -12.02
C LEU A 40 -5.84 11.04 -12.23
N LEU A 41 -6.11 12.20 -12.85
CA LEU A 41 -7.46 12.59 -13.25
C LEU A 41 -7.95 11.81 -14.47
N THR A 42 -7.05 11.24 -15.27
CA THR A 42 -7.36 10.57 -16.53
C THR A 42 -6.85 9.12 -16.60
N ALA A 43 -6.01 8.69 -15.65
CA ALA A 43 -5.44 7.36 -15.59
C ALA A 43 -5.44 6.80 -14.15
N SER A 44 -5.69 5.49 -14.03
CA SER A 44 -5.63 4.76 -12.76
C SER A 44 -4.19 4.69 -12.22
N PRO A 45 -3.98 4.74 -10.88
CA PRO A 45 -2.67 4.56 -10.26
C PRO A 45 -1.92 3.29 -10.70
N HIS A 46 -2.65 2.22 -11.04
CA HIS A 46 -2.06 0.98 -11.54
C HIS A 46 -1.48 1.12 -12.96
N GLY A 47 -2.08 1.98 -13.80
CA GLY A 47 -1.55 2.31 -15.11
C GLY A 47 -0.35 3.26 -15.05
N CYS A 48 -0.28 4.12 -14.04
CA CYS A 48 0.84 5.04 -13.82
C CYS A 48 2.08 4.35 -13.21
N VAL A 49 1.87 3.34 -12.34
CA VAL A 49 2.95 2.59 -11.68
C VAL A 49 2.73 1.09 -11.93
N PRO A 50 3.42 0.50 -12.93
CA PRO A 50 3.17 -0.89 -13.33
C PRO A 50 3.62 -1.89 -12.25
N PHE A 51 2.97 -3.05 -12.19
CA PHE A 51 3.41 -4.17 -11.36
C PHE A 51 4.66 -4.83 -11.95
N LEU A 52 5.65 -5.12 -11.09
CA LEU A 52 6.89 -5.77 -11.52
C LEU A 52 6.68 -7.26 -11.78
N GLU A 53 5.75 -7.90 -11.07
CA GLU A 53 5.44 -9.33 -11.21
C GLU A 53 4.91 -9.67 -12.61
N ARG A 54 4.33 -8.69 -13.31
CA ARG A 54 3.96 -8.80 -14.74
C ARG A 54 5.16 -9.14 -15.63
N GLN A 55 6.36 -8.75 -15.25
CA GLN A 55 7.59 -8.98 -16.04
C GLN A 55 8.34 -10.25 -15.61
N LEU A 56 7.91 -10.92 -14.54
CA LEU A 56 8.58 -12.06 -13.93
C LEU A 56 7.57 -13.18 -13.68
N VAL A 57 7.05 -13.76 -14.77
CA VAL A 57 6.20 -14.95 -14.66
C VAL A 57 7.10 -16.18 -14.52
N ASN A 58 7.13 -16.75 -13.31
CA ASN A 58 7.20 -18.19 -12.99
C ASN A 58 7.62 -18.37 -11.52
N TYR A 59 6.65 -18.44 -10.62
CA TYR A 59 6.89 -19.00 -9.29
C TYR A 59 5.67 -19.86 -8.89
N GLN A 60 5.74 -21.15 -9.21
CA GLN A 60 4.90 -22.18 -8.60
C GLN A 60 5.52 -22.54 -7.26
N ASN A 61 4.78 -22.32 -6.16
CA ASN A 61 5.16 -22.84 -4.86
C ASN A 61 4.51 -24.22 -4.68
N ASP A 62 5.31 -25.28 -4.85
CA ASP A 62 5.00 -26.62 -4.37
C ASP A 62 5.36 -26.70 -2.87
N THR A 63 4.42 -26.37 -1.99
CA THR A 63 4.53 -26.70 -0.56
C THR A 63 3.19 -27.21 -0.02
N PRO A 64 3.14 -28.35 0.71
CA PRO A 64 1.88 -28.94 1.15
C PRO A 64 1.24 -28.20 2.34
N ASN A 65 -0.06 -27.92 2.18
CA ASN A 65 -1.12 -27.69 3.18
C ASN A 65 -0.79 -26.93 4.48
N ASP A 66 -1.19 -25.66 4.46
CA ASP A 66 -1.99 -24.88 5.44
C ASP A 66 -1.37 -23.47 5.56
N LEU A 67 -2.13 -22.44 5.13
CA LEU A 67 -1.73 -21.02 4.97
C LEU A 67 -1.15 -20.61 3.60
N VAL A 68 -1.53 -21.29 2.52
CA VAL A 68 -1.18 -20.88 1.15
C VAL A 68 -2.07 -19.71 0.72
N SER A 69 -1.45 -18.55 0.50
CA SER A 69 -2.05 -17.39 -0.16
C SER A 69 -1.15 -16.97 -1.32
N HIS A 70 -1.70 -16.29 -2.33
CA HIS A 70 -0.87 -15.66 -3.35
C HIS A 70 0.15 -14.72 -2.66
N TYR A 71 1.44 -14.94 -2.89
CA TYR A 71 2.57 -14.25 -2.22
C TYR A 71 2.74 -14.55 -0.71
N GLY A 72 2.09 -15.61 -0.21
CA GLY A 72 2.22 -16.06 1.18
C GLY A 72 3.46 -16.95 1.45
N PRO A 73 3.78 -17.21 2.73
CA PRO A 73 3.02 -16.83 3.93
C PRO A 73 3.07 -15.34 4.27
N TYR A 74 1.92 -14.76 4.66
CA TYR A 74 1.79 -13.32 4.98
C TYR A 74 2.82 -12.82 5.99
N TRP A 75 2.98 -13.54 7.11
CA TRP A 75 3.88 -13.13 8.19
C TRP A 75 5.34 -13.10 7.74
N ASP A 76 5.78 -14.08 6.95
CA ASP A 76 7.15 -14.13 6.45
C ASP A 76 7.43 -12.96 5.50
N HIS A 77 6.46 -12.60 4.65
CA HIS A 77 6.56 -11.43 3.79
C HIS A 77 6.71 -10.13 4.60
N VAL A 78 5.92 -9.97 5.67
CA VAL A 78 5.97 -8.79 6.54
C VAL A 78 7.28 -8.74 7.34
N LEU A 79 7.67 -9.86 7.96
CA LEU A 79 8.87 -9.96 8.78
C LEU A 79 10.15 -9.76 7.97
N GLY A 80 10.21 -10.31 6.75
CA GLY A 80 11.35 -10.11 5.85
C GLY A 80 11.59 -8.64 5.53
N HIS A 81 10.55 -7.91 5.12
CA HIS A 81 10.65 -6.48 4.82
C HIS A 81 10.95 -5.64 6.07
N ARG A 82 10.42 -6.05 7.22
CA ARG A 82 10.72 -5.37 8.48
C ARG A 82 12.15 -5.57 8.93
N LYS A 83 12.68 -6.78 8.82
CA LYS A 83 14.09 -7.04 9.12
C LYS A 83 14.98 -6.19 8.19
N ALA A 84 14.67 -6.16 6.90
CA ALA A 84 15.40 -5.34 5.93
C ALA A 84 15.34 -3.83 6.25
N SER A 85 14.21 -3.31 6.75
CA SER A 85 14.11 -1.90 7.17
C SER A 85 14.93 -1.57 8.40
N LEU A 86 15.09 -2.51 9.32
CA LEU A 86 15.98 -2.35 10.48
C LEU A 86 17.46 -2.43 10.08
N GLU A 87 17.80 -3.33 9.16
CA GLU A 87 19.18 -3.51 8.66
C GLU A 87 19.63 -2.39 7.71
N SER A 88 18.70 -1.77 6.99
CA SER A 88 18.99 -0.75 5.98
C SER A 88 17.91 0.35 5.94
N PRO A 89 17.81 1.17 7.00
CA PRO A 89 16.72 2.16 7.15
C PRO A 89 16.75 3.25 6.06
N ASN A 90 17.91 3.52 5.45
CA ASN A 90 18.05 4.47 4.35
C ASN A 90 17.68 3.87 2.97
N LYS A 91 17.39 2.57 2.90
CA LYS A 91 17.05 1.86 1.66
C LYS A 91 15.67 1.20 1.69
N VAL A 92 15.15 0.91 2.88
CA VAL A 92 13.85 0.26 3.05
C VAL A 92 13.01 1.02 4.09
N LEU A 93 11.95 1.68 3.62
CA LEU A 93 10.94 2.27 4.48
C LEU A 93 9.84 1.25 4.76
N PHE A 94 9.67 0.91 6.03
CA PHE A 94 8.55 0.06 6.48
C PHE A 94 7.45 0.93 7.06
N SER A 95 6.23 0.80 6.52
CA SER A 95 5.05 1.52 6.99
C SER A 95 3.85 0.58 7.14
N LYS A 96 2.98 0.88 8.12
CA LYS A 96 1.72 0.18 8.35
C LYS A 96 0.58 1.01 7.77
N TYR A 97 -0.40 0.36 7.17
CA TYR A 97 -1.57 1.04 6.60
C TYR A 97 -2.35 1.81 7.67
N GLU A 98 -2.46 1.27 8.88
CA GLU A 98 -3.13 1.88 10.02
C GLU A 98 -2.44 3.18 10.44
N ASN A 99 -1.11 3.20 10.46
CA ASN A 99 -0.33 4.41 10.76
C ASN A 99 -0.53 5.47 9.67
N MET A 100 -0.50 5.06 8.40
CA MET A 100 -0.80 5.95 7.27
C MET A 100 -2.22 6.54 7.39
N LYS A 101 -3.20 5.80 7.90
CA LYS A 101 -4.57 6.33 8.08
C LYS A 101 -4.70 7.21 9.33
N ARG A 102 -3.94 6.92 10.39
CA ARG A 102 -3.95 7.66 11.65
C ARG A 102 -3.38 9.07 11.49
N GLU A 103 -2.23 9.19 10.81
CA GLU A 103 -1.53 10.47 10.60
C GLU A 103 -1.10 10.58 9.13
N PRO A 104 -2.04 10.77 8.19
CA PRO A 104 -1.79 10.62 6.76
C PRO A 104 -0.77 11.63 6.23
N LEU A 105 -0.88 12.89 6.63
CA LEU A 105 0.02 13.95 6.19
C LEU A 105 1.46 13.72 6.69
N ALA A 106 1.64 13.38 7.97
CA ALA A 106 2.96 13.16 8.55
C ALA A 106 3.66 11.96 7.90
N ASN A 107 2.94 10.85 7.72
CA ASN A 107 3.51 9.67 7.06
C ASN A 107 3.77 9.91 5.57
N PHE A 108 2.94 10.73 4.91
CA PHE A 108 3.16 11.11 3.51
C PHE A 108 4.43 11.96 3.33
N LYS A 109 4.67 12.94 4.19
CA LYS A 109 5.91 13.73 4.17
C LYS A 109 7.15 12.86 4.43
N ARG A 110 7.06 11.95 5.41
CA ARG A 110 8.12 10.95 5.66
C ARG A 110 8.40 10.07 4.45
N LEU A 111 7.37 9.68 3.70
CA LEU A 111 7.54 8.95 2.44
C LEU A 111 8.26 9.81 1.40
N ALA A 112 7.85 11.07 1.22
CA ALA A 112 8.48 12.01 0.30
C ALA A 112 9.97 12.23 0.62
N GLU A 113 10.31 12.43 1.89
CA GLU A 113 11.69 12.52 2.38
C GLU A 113 12.49 11.26 2.05
N PHE A 114 11.94 10.09 2.36
CA PHE A 114 12.61 8.81 2.10
C PHE A 114 12.86 8.55 0.61
N MET A 115 11.94 8.98 -0.26
CA MET A 115 12.13 8.90 -1.71
C MET A 115 13.22 9.85 -2.24
N GLY A 116 13.67 10.82 -1.43
CA GLY A 116 14.59 11.88 -1.85
C GLY A 116 13.89 13.06 -2.53
N TRP A 117 12.57 13.19 -2.37
CA TRP A 117 11.75 14.26 -2.95
C TRP A 117 10.93 15.00 -1.87
N PRO A 118 11.57 15.50 -0.78
CA PRO A 118 10.87 16.18 0.29
C PRO A 118 10.14 17.42 -0.24
N PHE A 119 9.08 17.83 0.47
CA PHE A 119 8.39 19.08 0.18
C PHE A 119 9.24 20.26 0.67
N THR A 120 9.35 21.29 -0.15
CA THR A 120 10.01 22.54 0.22
C THR A 120 9.14 23.38 1.16
N GLU A 121 9.74 24.32 1.88
CA GLU A 121 8.98 25.24 2.75
C GLU A 121 7.91 26.05 1.99
N GLU A 122 8.17 26.36 0.72
CA GLU A 122 7.22 27.03 -0.16
C GLU A 122 6.05 26.12 -0.52
N GLU A 123 6.32 24.90 -0.99
CA GLU A 123 5.28 23.89 -1.27
C GLU A 123 4.40 23.63 -0.03
N GLU A 124 5.01 23.61 1.16
CA GLU A 124 4.31 23.44 2.43
C GLU A 124 3.43 24.64 2.79
N ARG A 125 3.92 25.86 2.56
CA ARG A 125 3.14 27.08 2.76
C ARG A 125 1.97 27.18 1.78
N GLU A 126 2.16 26.69 0.56
CA GLU A 126 1.13 26.62 -0.49
C GLU A 126 0.16 25.44 -0.32
N GLY A 127 0.43 24.53 0.63
CA GLY A 127 -0.44 23.39 0.91
C GLY A 127 -0.37 22.27 -0.13
N VAL A 128 0.72 22.16 -0.89
CA VAL A 128 0.91 21.18 -1.96
C VAL A 128 0.80 19.75 -1.44
N SER A 129 1.38 19.46 -0.27
CA SER A 129 1.34 18.10 0.30
C SER A 129 -0.08 17.69 0.73
N GLN A 130 -0.88 18.65 1.23
CA GLN A 130 -2.30 18.44 1.52
C GLN A 130 -3.12 18.27 0.24
N ALA A 131 -2.89 19.09 -0.79
CA ALA A 131 -3.58 18.99 -2.07
C ALA A 131 -3.37 17.64 -2.75
N ILE A 132 -2.13 17.12 -2.74
CA ILE A 132 -1.83 15.77 -3.25
C ILE A 132 -2.54 14.70 -2.42
N LEU A 133 -2.50 14.83 -1.10
CA LEU A 133 -3.14 13.86 -0.21
C LEU A 133 -4.66 13.80 -0.43
N GLU A 134 -5.29 14.96 -0.64
CA GLU A 134 -6.70 15.09 -0.98
C GLU A 134 -7.00 14.49 -2.36
N LEU A 135 -6.21 14.82 -3.39
CA LEU A 135 -6.31 14.24 -4.73
C LEU A 135 -6.24 12.71 -4.71
N CYS A 136 -5.36 12.14 -3.88
CA CYS A 136 -5.17 10.70 -3.76
C CYS A 136 -6.12 10.04 -2.74
N SER A 137 -7.03 10.81 -2.12
CA SER A 137 -7.91 10.28 -1.07
C SER A 137 -8.92 9.27 -1.63
N PHE A 138 -9.40 8.37 -0.77
CA PHE A 138 -10.44 7.41 -1.14
C PHE A 138 -11.78 8.08 -1.47
N GLU A 139 -12.03 9.29 -0.95
CA GLU A 139 -13.24 10.06 -1.23
C GLU A 139 -13.21 10.64 -2.64
N ASN A 140 -12.02 11.00 -3.13
CA ASN A 140 -11.77 11.36 -4.53
C ASN A 140 -11.54 10.13 -5.42
N ASN A 141 -12.29 9.04 -5.21
CA ASN A 141 -12.26 7.88 -6.08
C ASN A 141 -12.90 8.20 -7.45
N LEU A 142 -12.13 8.88 -8.30
CA LEU A 142 -12.52 9.31 -9.63
C LEU A 142 -13.00 8.14 -10.47
N GLU A 143 -13.98 8.37 -11.35
CA GLU A 143 -14.55 7.30 -12.19
C GLU A 143 -13.48 6.57 -13.02
N VAL A 144 -12.41 7.27 -13.42
CA VAL A 144 -11.26 6.68 -14.13
C VAL A 144 -10.60 5.53 -13.37
N ASN A 145 -10.68 5.51 -12.03
CA ASN A 145 -10.16 4.45 -11.18
C ASN A 145 -11.01 3.18 -11.22
N LYS A 146 -12.24 3.23 -11.73
CA LYS A 146 -13.15 2.07 -11.85
C LYS A 146 -13.16 1.48 -13.26
N LEU A 147 -12.65 2.22 -14.24
CA LEU A 147 -12.64 1.83 -15.64
C LEU A 147 -11.47 0.90 -15.97
N GLY A 148 -11.73 -0.11 -16.80
CA GLY A 148 -10.70 -1.03 -17.30
C GLY A 148 -10.41 -2.22 -16.39
N VAL A 149 -9.34 -2.94 -16.74
CA VAL A 149 -8.87 -4.13 -16.04
C VAL A 149 -7.36 -4.07 -15.87
N GLU A 150 -6.88 -4.68 -14.80
CA GLU A 150 -5.46 -4.87 -14.51
C GLU A 150 -5.13 -6.35 -14.62
N TRP A 151 -4.03 -6.66 -15.30
CA TRP A 151 -3.53 -8.02 -15.48
C TRP A 151 -2.46 -8.28 -14.43
N LEU A 152 -2.75 -9.15 -13.47
CA LEU A 152 -1.80 -9.55 -12.43
C LEU A 152 -0.90 -10.70 -12.89
N SER A 153 -1.35 -11.46 -13.90
CA SER A 153 -0.59 -12.46 -14.65
C SER A 153 -1.29 -12.71 -16.00
N ASP A 154 -0.75 -13.60 -16.83
CA ASP A 154 -1.39 -14.02 -18.09
C ASP A 154 -2.78 -14.65 -17.87
N GLU A 155 -3.05 -15.15 -16.66
CA GLU A 155 -4.27 -15.87 -16.30
C GLU A 155 -5.18 -15.09 -15.33
N ILE A 156 -4.64 -14.10 -14.60
CA ILE A 156 -5.39 -13.38 -13.56
C ILE A 156 -5.69 -11.95 -14.02
N VAL A 157 -6.97 -11.69 -14.26
CA VAL A 157 -7.50 -10.36 -14.62
C VAL A 157 -8.39 -9.85 -13.49
N VAL A 158 -8.12 -8.63 -13.03
CA VAL A 158 -8.92 -7.97 -12.00
C VAL A 158 -9.51 -6.68 -12.56
N LYS A 159 -10.82 -6.47 -12.41
CA LYS A 159 -11.46 -5.21 -12.80
C LYS A 159 -10.97 -4.08 -11.89
N ASN A 160 -10.73 -2.91 -12.46
CA ASN A 160 -10.22 -1.77 -11.69
C ASN A 160 -11.16 -1.38 -10.53
N SER A 161 -12.47 -1.54 -10.70
CA SER A 161 -13.48 -1.36 -9.66
C SER A 161 -13.25 -2.18 -8.38
N GLU A 162 -12.55 -3.32 -8.45
CA GLU A 162 -12.30 -4.21 -7.30
C GLU A 162 -11.16 -3.71 -6.39
N PHE A 163 -10.35 -2.75 -6.84
CA PHE A 163 -9.28 -2.15 -6.03
C PHE A 163 -9.80 -1.04 -5.10
N PHE A 164 -10.91 -0.39 -5.45
CA PHE A 164 -11.46 0.75 -4.73
C PHE A 164 -12.76 0.36 -3.99
N ARG A 165 -12.59 -0.31 -2.84
CA ARG A 165 -13.69 -0.77 -1.96
C ARG A 165 -13.98 0.30 -0.87
N LYS A 166 -14.08 -0.09 0.40
CA LYS A 166 -14.40 0.84 1.50
C LYS A 166 -13.20 1.62 2.03
N GLY A 167 -11.98 1.07 1.97
CA GLY A 167 -10.78 1.74 2.50
C GLY A 167 -10.79 2.02 4.01
N VAL A 168 -11.66 1.34 4.77
CA VAL A 168 -11.87 1.51 6.21
C VAL A 168 -11.11 0.45 7.01
N VAL A 169 -10.44 0.89 8.09
CA VAL A 169 -9.77 -0.01 9.06
C VAL A 169 -10.83 -0.69 9.94
N GLY A 170 -10.71 -1.99 10.17
CA GLY A 170 -11.65 -2.75 11.01
C GLY A 170 -12.89 -3.29 10.31
N ASP A 171 -13.06 -3.06 9.00
CA ASP A 171 -14.23 -3.55 8.24
C ASP A 171 -14.31 -5.09 8.18
N CYS A 172 -13.26 -5.83 8.58
CA CYS A 172 -13.31 -7.28 8.74
C CYS A 172 -14.39 -7.74 9.73
N GLU A 173 -14.68 -6.95 10.76
CA GLU A 173 -15.70 -7.26 11.78
C GLU A 173 -17.10 -7.43 11.17
N ASN A 174 -17.40 -6.73 10.06
CA ASN A 174 -18.70 -6.81 9.37
C ASN A 174 -18.90 -8.10 8.56
N TYR A 175 -17.82 -8.79 8.18
CA TYR A 175 -17.87 -9.99 7.33
C TYR A 175 -17.64 -11.26 8.13
N TRP A 176 -16.92 -11.17 9.25
CA TRP A 176 -16.58 -12.32 10.10
C TRP A 176 -17.66 -12.68 11.12
N ASN A 177 -18.93 -12.43 10.79
CA ASN A 177 -20.11 -12.88 11.55
C ASN A 177 -20.16 -14.41 11.74
N LEU A 178 -19.30 -15.18 11.06
CA LEU A 178 -19.05 -16.59 11.34
C LEU A 178 -17.82 -16.73 12.27
N LYS A 179 -18.12 -16.65 13.58
CA LYS A 179 -17.32 -17.02 14.75
C LYS A 179 -16.06 -16.19 14.99
N GLY A 180 -16.08 -15.37 16.05
CA GLY A 180 -14.89 -14.74 16.63
C GLY A 180 -13.74 -15.70 17.01
N GLU A 181 -13.93 -17.01 16.88
CA GLU A 181 -12.86 -18.01 16.88
C GLU A 181 -11.87 -17.82 15.73
N MET A 182 -12.31 -17.44 14.52
CA MET A 182 -11.42 -17.20 13.39
C MET A 182 -10.56 -15.94 13.59
N THR A 183 -11.17 -14.84 14.05
CA THR A 183 -10.46 -13.61 14.42
C THR A 183 -9.43 -13.91 15.51
N LYS A 184 -9.84 -14.58 16.59
CA LYS A 184 -8.93 -14.97 17.68
C LYS A 184 -7.82 -15.90 17.22
N CYS A 185 -8.11 -16.82 16.29
CA CYS A 185 -7.12 -17.72 15.73
C CYS A 185 -6.05 -16.94 14.93
N LEU A 186 -6.48 -16.03 14.06
CA LEU A 186 -5.57 -15.18 13.28
C LEU A 186 -4.79 -14.21 14.16
N ASP A 187 -5.44 -13.61 15.16
CA ASP A 187 -4.78 -12.74 16.15
C ASP A 187 -3.71 -13.52 16.91
N ARG A 188 -4.04 -14.72 17.41
CA ARG A 188 -3.09 -15.58 18.13
C ARG A 188 -1.90 -15.96 17.26
N ILE A 189 -2.13 -16.43 16.02
CA ILE A 189 -1.04 -16.77 15.09
C ILE A 189 -0.18 -15.53 14.81
N THR A 190 -0.81 -14.36 14.64
CA THR A 190 -0.10 -13.12 14.37
C THR A 190 0.75 -12.66 15.56
N GLU A 191 0.19 -12.70 16.76
CA GLU A 191 0.93 -12.43 18.00
C GLU A 191 2.11 -13.40 18.12
N GLU A 192 1.88 -14.71 18.01
CA GLU A 192 2.93 -15.73 18.08
C GLU A 192 4.06 -15.50 17.07
N LYS A 193 3.73 -15.14 15.83
CA LYS A 193 4.71 -14.87 14.76
C LYS A 193 5.44 -13.55 14.94
N PHE A 194 4.83 -12.55 15.58
CA PHE A 194 5.41 -11.22 15.75
C PHE A 194 6.07 -10.99 17.12
N ILE A 195 5.93 -11.94 18.06
CA ILE A 195 6.62 -11.94 19.36
C ILE A 195 8.13 -11.68 19.15
N GLY A 196 8.67 -10.74 19.91
CA GLY A 196 10.10 -10.40 19.89
C GLY A 196 10.56 -9.66 18.62
N CYS A 197 9.73 -9.57 17.58
CA CYS A 197 10.06 -8.78 16.41
C CYS A 197 9.82 -7.29 16.66
N GLY A 198 8.89 -6.92 17.55
CA GLY A 198 8.47 -5.54 17.84
C GLY A 198 7.31 -5.04 16.96
N LEU A 199 6.56 -5.96 16.32
CA LEU A 199 5.34 -5.66 15.58
C LEU A 199 4.17 -5.98 16.50
N ASN A 200 3.27 -5.01 16.68
CA ASN A 200 1.99 -5.23 17.35
C ASN A 200 0.85 -4.99 16.36
N CYS A 201 -0.24 -5.74 16.51
CA CYS A 201 -1.50 -5.39 15.89
C CYS A 201 -2.10 -4.20 16.66
N ASP A 202 -2.39 -3.11 15.96
CA ASP A 202 -3.12 -2.00 16.55
C ASP A 202 -4.56 -2.48 16.75
N LYS A 203 -5.02 -2.57 18.01
CA LYS A 203 -6.43 -2.86 18.27
C LYS A 203 -7.27 -1.69 17.75
N PRO A 204 -8.39 -1.93 17.04
CA PRO A 204 -9.27 -0.86 16.64
C PRO A 204 -9.71 -0.09 17.89
N PRO A 205 -9.86 1.25 17.81
CA PRO A 205 -10.36 2.03 18.93
C PRO A 205 -11.71 1.44 19.34
N LYS A 206 -11.88 1.13 20.63
CA LYS A 206 -13.17 0.73 21.18
C LYS A 206 -14.14 1.89 20.96
N SER A 207 -15.22 1.64 20.24
CA SER A 207 -16.38 2.55 20.13
C SER A 207 -16.98 2.82 21.50
#